data_AF-A0A803NDX0-F1
#
_entry.id   AF-A0A803NDX0-F1
#
_cell.length_a   1.000
_cell.length_b   1.000
_cell.length_c   1.000
_cell.angle_alpha   90.00
_cell.angle_beta   90.00
_cell.angle_gamma   90.00
#
_symmetry.space_group_name_H-M   'P 1'
#
loop_
_entity.id
_entity.type
_entity.pdbx_description
1 polymer ?
#
loop_
_entity_poly.entity_id
_entity_poly.type
_entity_poly.pdbx_seq_one_letter_code
_entity_poly.pdbx_strand_id
1 'polypeptide(L)'
;KAIASAPEAGRVPVKFENEPELPKENAKYELLLELTGRGSANARLAADIVMVLDVSYSMKGDKLKEMKRAMQFVISKLSPSDRLSVCTFAKDSIKLCGLRVMSPVAKEKVDYMVQNLQVDYYTNISAGLQMALKVLDDRKYTTGRAGAIMLMSDGEQNVDDATKILVDRYPIYTFGFGDEKEIDTKVLGHIASKSKGGTFSVAKLGDLSKLFAPCLAGLLSVLVKDVNLVIKPLLGTVSRREKVKTIIEKVSAGDYEQIVDKETGVVTVSFGDLYQKEIRMVLVFLSLPEIRNDPNKAQVELDSLLSCTYRAESGNSTQTNPVKFRVKRCIAPKMKQTDATKAEIKRVEIVELMKEARTLAEAKNMDAALDKVVEGQNSLGHVVVEALNEESKMVIETLKYEVDEMVKFMQTNETYENKGRCFTYSSEISHDRQRFASRGDVEKIRSYATPRMETCFEQAKEFEKDPSKPVPTVVEDERTEIAADPLATVAPSLDYYLQIAIDALKNLQKVINYKA
;
A
#
# COMPACT_ATOMS: atom_id res chain seq x y z
N LYS A 1 -39.87 2.80 -13.31
CA LYS A 1 -38.55 3.25 -13.80
C LYS A 1 -37.65 3.43 -12.59
N ALA A 2 -36.90 2.39 -12.23
CA ALA A 2 -35.91 2.49 -11.14
C ALA A 2 -34.85 3.51 -11.57
N ILE A 3 -34.65 4.53 -10.75
CA ILE A 3 -33.55 5.47 -10.92
C ILE A 3 -32.29 4.64 -10.71
N ALA A 4 -31.55 4.37 -11.78
CA ALA A 4 -30.21 3.83 -11.66
C ALA A 4 -29.42 4.84 -10.80
N SER A 5 -29.15 4.47 -9.55
CA SER A 5 -28.27 5.25 -8.68
C SER A 5 -26.93 5.40 -9.41
N ALA A 6 -26.42 6.62 -9.50
CA ALA A 6 -25.07 6.87 -9.97
C ALA A 6 -24.10 5.89 -9.29
N PRO A 7 -23.05 5.39 -9.99
CA PRO A 7 -22.06 4.52 -9.37
C PRO A 7 -21.58 5.15 -8.05
N GLU A 8 -21.63 4.39 -6.95
CA GLU A 8 -21.20 4.91 -5.65
C GLU A 8 -19.75 5.38 -5.76
N ALA A 9 -19.51 6.66 -5.46
CA ALA A 9 -18.17 7.21 -5.34
C ALA A 9 -17.34 6.36 -4.36
N GLY A 10 -16.05 6.21 -4.65
CA GLY A 10 -15.13 5.46 -3.79
C GLY A 10 -15.21 5.83 -2.31
N ARG A 11 -15.16 4.83 -1.42
CA ARG A 11 -15.19 4.99 0.05
C ARG A 11 -14.04 4.25 0.71
N VAL A 12 -13.72 4.68 1.93
CA VAL A 12 -12.72 4.05 2.80
C VAL A 12 -13.35 3.68 4.14
N PRO A 13 -14.13 2.59 4.25
CA PRO A 13 -14.55 2.08 5.56
C PRO A 13 -13.33 1.86 6.46
N VAL A 14 -13.50 2.22 7.73
CA VAL A 14 -12.57 1.88 8.81
C VAL A 14 -13.26 0.81 9.65
N LYS A 15 -12.58 -0.29 9.92
CA LYS A 15 -13.08 -1.39 10.74
C LYS A 15 -12.11 -1.71 11.87
N PHE A 16 -12.64 -2.37 12.89
CA PHE A 16 -11.89 -3.04 13.95
C PHE A 16 -12.62 -4.34 14.28
N GLU A 17 -11.91 -5.35 14.74
CA GLU A 17 -12.49 -6.70 14.86
C GLU A 17 -13.34 -6.91 16.11
N ASN A 18 -13.00 -6.27 17.23
CA ASN A 18 -13.76 -6.41 18.47
C ASN A 18 -13.70 -5.17 19.38
N GLU A 19 -14.70 -5.06 20.24
CA GLU A 19 -14.74 -4.13 21.37
C GLU A 19 -14.33 -4.90 22.64
N PRO A 20 -13.18 -4.58 23.28
CA PRO A 20 -12.64 -5.41 24.36
C PRO A 20 -13.27 -5.09 25.73
N GLU A 21 -13.24 -6.10 26.61
CA GLU A 21 -13.37 -5.91 28.05
C GLU A 21 -11.97 -5.86 28.70
N LEU A 22 -11.67 -4.80 29.44
CA LEU A 22 -10.38 -4.54 30.06
C LEU A 22 -10.52 -4.36 31.58
N PRO A 23 -9.45 -4.59 32.37
CA PRO A 23 -9.49 -4.40 33.83
C PRO A 23 -9.78 -2.93 34.20
N LYS A 24 -10.15 -2.64 35.45
CA LYS A 24 -10.31 -1.24 35.90
C LYS A 24 -8.97 -0.57 36.24
N GLU A 25 -7.98 -1.38 36.60
CA GLU A 25 -6.59 -0.99 36.82
C GLU A 25 -5.93 -0.48 35.53
N ASN A 26 -4.74 0.11 35.64
CA ASN A 26 -3.95 0.49 34.47
C ASN A 26 -3.83 -0.69 33.50
N ALA A 27 -4.19 -0.46 32.23
CA ALA A 27 -4.13 -1.49 31.20
C ALA A 27 -3.53 -0.95 29.92
N LYS A 28 -2.96 -1.85 29.13
CA LYS A 28 -2.57 -1.60 27.74
C LYS A 28 -3.47 -2.37 26.80
N TYR A 29 -3.69 -1.83 25.62
CA TYR A 29 -4.46 -2.49 24.57
C TYR A 29 -3.98 -2.06 23.19
N GLU A 30 -3.74 -3.03 22.33
CA GLU A 30 -3.41 -2.85 20.92
C GLU A 30 -4.70 -2.93 20.09
N LEU A 31 -5.14 -1.79 19.58
CA LEU A 31 -6.28 -1.69 18.68
C LEU A 31 -5.82 -1.82 17.24
N LEU A 32 -6.27 -2.87 16.55
CA LEU A 32 -6.10 -3.02 15.11
C LEU A 32 -7.22 -2.31 14.35
N LEU A 33 -6.85 -1.39 13.46
CA LEU A 33 -7.75 -0.73 12.53
C LEU A 33 -7.46 -1.19 11.11
N GLU A 34 -8.50 -1.53 10.35
CA GLU A 34 -8.43 -1.89 8.95
C GLU A 34 -9.08 -0.81 8.10
N LEU A 35 -8.37 -0.32 7.09
CA LEU A 35 -8.88 0.57 6.05
C LEU A 35 -8.97 -0.22 4.74
N THR A 36 -10.15 -0.26 4.12
CA THR A 36 -10.34 -0.94 2.84
C THR A 36 -10.77 0.06 1.76
N GLY A 37 -10.19 0.02 0.57
CA GLY A 37 -10.73 0.75 -0.58
C GLY A 37 -11.99 0.06 -1.12
N ARG A 38 -13.17 0.68 -1.01
CA ARG A 38 -14.44 0.11 -1.49
C ARG A 38 -15.15 1.02 -2.48
N GLY A 39 -15.42 0.51 -3.67
CA GLY A 39 -16.19 1.19 -4.70
C GLY A 39 -16.53 0.25 -5.84
N SER A 40 -17.38 0.70 -6.76
CA SER A 40 -17.67 -0.05 -7.99
C SER A 40 -16.43 -0.10 -8.89
N ALA A 41 -16.29 -1.15 -9.69
CA ALA A 41 -15.15 -1.29 -10.63
C ALA A 41 -15.04 -0.11 -11.61
N ASN A 42 -16.17 0.54 -11.92
CA ASN A 42 -16.23 1.70 -12.82
C ASN A 42 -15.97 3.05 -12.14
N ALA A 43 -15.74 3.09 -10.81
CA ALA A 43 -15.56 4.32 -10.03
C ALA A 43 -14.08 4.71 -9.84
N ARG A 44 -13.19 4.13 -10.65
CA ARG A 44 -11.75 4.43 -10.57
C ARG A 44 -11.45 5.82 -11.14
N LEU A 45 -10.38 6.41 -10.64
CA LEU A 45 -9.80 7.60 -11.25
C LEU A 45 -9.13 7.24 -12.59
N ALA A 46 -9.19 8.17 -13.53
CA ALA A 46 -8.39 8.07 -14.74
C ALA A 46 -6.90 8.25 -14.41
N ALA A 47 -6.01 7.47 -15.03
CA ALA A 47 -4.60 7.52 -14.71
C ALA A 47 -3.82 8.47 -15.64
N ASP A 48 -2.85 9.20 -15.08
CA ASP A 48 -1.79 9.92 -15.76
C ASP A 48 -0.46 9.27 -15.37
N ILE A 49 0.06 8.43 -16.24
CA ILE A 49 1.25 7.63 -15.97
C ILE A 49 2.41 8.21 -16.76
N VAL A 50 3.54 8.39 -16.09
CA VAL A 50 4.82 8.69 -16.75
C VAL A 50 5.74 7.48 -16.60
N MET A 51 6.02 6.82 -17.72
CA MET A 51 7.04 5.76 -17.77
C MET A 51 8.40 6.42 -17.98
N VAL A 52 9.36 6.08 -17.13
CA VAL A 52 10.75 6.57 -17.19
C VAL A 52 11.63 5.36 -17.41
N LEU A 53 12.16 5.23 -18.63
CA LEU A 53 12.81 4.02 -19.11
C LEU A 53 14.30 4.26 -19.31
N ASP A 54 15.11 3.41 -18.70
CA ASP A 54 16.54 3.37 -18.96
C ASP A 54 16.81 2.86 -20.38
N VAL A 55 17.59 3.63 -21.14
CA VAL A 55 18.10 3.26 -22.47
C VAL A 55 19.61 3.36 -22.52
N SER A 56 20.28 3.24 -21.38
CA SER A 56 21.74 3.18 -21.29
C SER A 56 22.30 1.92 -21.97
N TYR A 57 23.62 1.88 -22.18
CA TYR A 57 24.27 0.83 -22.95
C TYR A 57 24.14 -0.56 -22.30
N SER A 58 24.00 -0.64 -20.96
CA SER A 58 23.75 -1.88 -20.22
C SER A 58 22.45 -2.57 -20.63
N MET A 59 21.46 -1.80 -21.09
CA MET A 59 20.19 -2.33 -21.60
C MET A 59 20.31 -3.06 -22.94
N LYS A 60 21.48 -3.07 -23.59
CA LYS A 60 21.66 -3.68 -24.91
C LYS A 60 21.28 -5.17 -24.91
N GLY A 61 20.71 -5.61 -26.04
CA GLY A 61 20.39 -7.01 -26.26
C GLY A 61 19.01 -7.38 -25.67
N ASP A 62 18.96 -8.42 -24.86
CA ASP A 62 17.70 -9.00 -24.41
C ASP A 62 16.99 -8.14 -23.37
N LYS A 63 17.74 -7.38 -22.54
CA LYS A 63 17.19 -6.40 -21.59
C LYS A 63 16.28 -5.36 -22.29
N LEU A 64 16.75 -4.72 -23.36
CA LEU A 64 15.95 -3.75 -24.15
C LEU A 64 14.78 -4.41 -24.87
N LYS A 65 14.96 -5.62 -25.42
CA LYS A 65 13.85 -6.35 -26.08
C LYS A 65 12.73 -6.64 -25.09
N GLU A 66 13.08 -7.07 -23.89
CA GLU A 66 12.11 -7.36 -22.84
C GLU A 66 11.43 -6.10 -22.33
N MET A 67 12.17 -5.00 -22.12
CA MET A 67 11.57 -3.72 -21.76
C MET A 67 10.56 -3.24 -22.80
N LYS A 68 10.88 -3.36 -24.09
CA LYS A 68 9.95 -3.07 -25.19
C LYS A 68 8.69 -3.95 -25.16
N ARG A 69 8.84 -5.23 -24.82
CA ARG A 69 7.71 -6.17 -24.68
C ARG A 69 6.85 -5.86 -23.45
N ALA A 70 7.46 -5.56 -22.31
CA ALA A 70 6.72 -5.14 -21.12
C ALA A 70 5.95 -3.84 -21.37
N MET A 71 6.53 -2.90 -22.11
CA MET A 71 5.85 -1.69 -22.55
C MET A 71 4.69 -1.95 -23.51
N GLN A 72 4.77 -2.94 -24.40
CA GLN A 72 3.62 -3.37 -25.21
C GLN A 72 2.44 -3.79 -24.34
N PHE A 73 2.70 -4.56 -23.28
CA PHE A 73 1.68 -4.94 -22.30
C PHE A 73 1.09 -3.71 -21.60
N VAL A 74 1.93 -2.78 -21.14
CA VAL A 74 1.45 -1.55 -20.49
C VAL A 74 0.54 -0.76 -21.43
N ILE A 75 0.99 -0.51 -22.67
CA ILE A 75 0.24 0.26 -23.67
C ILE A 75 -1.09 -0.43 -24.03
N SER A 76 -1.09 -1.77 -24.12
CA SER A 76 -2.30 -2.53 -24.47
C SER A 76 -3.37 -2.42 -23.39
N LYS A 77 -2.99 -2.44 -22.09
CA LYS A 77 -3.93 -2.35 -20.95
C LYS A 77 -4.59 -0.97 -20.80
N LEU A 78 -3.90 0.13 -21.11
CA LEU A 78 -4.43 1.48 -20.88
C LEU A 78 -5.75 1.74 -21.65
N SER A 79 -6.67 2.51 -21.08
CA SER A 79 -7.93 2.85 -21.77
C SER A 79 -7.90 4.27 -22.36
N PRO A 80 -8.86 4.66 -23.22
CA PRO A 80 -9.02 6.04 -23.65
C PRO A 80 -9.32 7.05 -22.53
N SER A 81 -9.61 6.61 -21.30
CA SER A 81 -9.69 7.51 -20.14
C SER A 81 -8.31 7.88 -19.60
N ASP A 82 -7.31 7.02 -19.83
CA ASP A 82 -5.97 7.14 -19.28
C ASP A 82 -5.02 7.91 -20.21
N ARG A 83 -4.01 8.55 -19.62
CA ARG A 83 -2.93 9.23 -20.33
C ARG A 83 -1.61 8.61 -19.95
N LEU A 84 -0.76 8.43 -20.95
CA LEU A 84 0.61 7.96 -20.77
C LEU A 84 1.58 8.92 -21.45
N SER A 85 2.71 9.16 -20.77
CA SER A 85 3.90 9.81 -21.29
C SER A 85 5.07 8.84 -21.14
N VAL A 86 5.94 8.79 -22.14
CA VAL A 86 7.16 7.98 -22.11
C VAL A 86 8.34 8.93 -22.14
N CYS A 87 9.19 8.82 -21.12
CA CYS A 87 10.47 9.48 -21.02
C CYS A 87 11.56 8.41 -21.01
N THR A 88 12.67 8.67 -21.67
CA THR A 88 13.85 7.81 -21.62
C THR A 88 15.03 8.58 -21.04
N PHE A 89 16.00 7.87 -20.48
CA PHE A 89 17.23 8.48 -20.02
C PHE A 89 18.44 7.60 -20.34
N ALA A 90 19.55 8.27 -20.67
CA ALA A 90 20.89 7.72 -20.73
C ALA A 90 21.82 8.81 -20.18
N LYS A 91 22.58 9.52 -21.02
CA LYS A 91 23.28 10.75 -20.61
C LYS A 91 22.32 11.90 -20.29
N ASP A 92 21.40 12.15 -21.22
CA ASP A 92 20.35 13.16 -21.12
C ASP A 92 18.98 12.47 -21.04
N SER A 93 17.95 13.21 -20.65
CA SER A 93 16.56 12.73 -20.68
C SER A 93 15.83 13.21 -21.92
N ILE A 94 15.07 12.30 -22.55
CA ILE A 94 14.28 12.58 -23.75
C ILE A 94 12.83 12.25 -23.46
N LYS A 95 11.94 13.23 -23.67
CA LYS A 95 10.49 13.03 -23.66
C LYS A 95 10.04 12.49 -25.01
N LEU A 96 10.02 11.16 -25.14
CA LEU A 96 9.60 10.45 -26.36
C LEU A 96 8.17 10.85 -26.76
N CYS A 97 7.28 10.96 -25.78
CA CYS A 97 5.96 11.55 -25.98
C CYS A 97 5.48 12.26 -24.70
N GLY A 98 4.81 13.40 -24.84
CA GLY A 98 4.10 14.03 -23.72
C GLY A 98 2.88 13.21 -23.26
N LEU A 99 2.22 13.63 -22.18
CA LEU A 99 0.98 12.99 -21.72
C LEU A 99 -0.08 13.02 -22.82
N ARG A 100 -0.41 11.83 -23.35
CA ARG A 100 -1.38 11.65 -24.43
C ARG A 100 -2.43 10.64 -24.02
N VAL A 101 -3.68 10.91 -24.41
CA VAL A 101 -4.80 9.99 -24.21
C VAL A 101 -4.55 8.70 -25.00
N MET A 102 -4.75 7.56 -24.37
CA MET A 102 -4.47 6.24 -24.94
C MET A 102 -5.63 5.71 -25.80
N SER A 103 -5.97 6.47 -26.85
CA SER A 103 -6.83 6.00 -27.93
C SER A 103 -6.13 4.91 -28.77
N PRO A 104 -6.85 4.08 -29.53
CA PRO A 104 -6.24 3.04 -30.37
C PRO A 104 -5.10 3.56 -31.26
N VAL A 105 -5.32 4.70 -31.93
CA VAL A 105 -4.30 5.35 -32.78
C VAL A 105 -3.11 5.87 -31.96
N ALA A 106 -3.35 6.36 -30.74
CA ALA A 106 -2.26 6.83 -29.87
C ALA A 106 -1.42 5.66 -29.34
N LYS A 107 -2.05 4.53 -29.03
CA LYS A 107 -1.37 3.30 -28.62
C LYS A 107 -0.42 2.80 -29.70
N GLU A 108 -0.89 2.68 -30.93
CA GLU A 108 -0.05 2.27 -32.08
C GLU A 108 1.16 3.21 -32.26
N LYS A 109 0.94 4.52 -32.14
CA LYS A 109 2.03 5.51 -32.26
C LYS A 109 3.06 5.40 -31.14
N VAL A 110 2.60 5.27 -29.89
CA VAL A 110 3.50 5.17 -28.74
C VAL A 110 4.24 3.83 -28.77
N ASP A 111 3.57 2.74 -29.12
CA ASP A 111 4.22 1.44 -29.29
C ASP A 111 5.29 1.51 -30.38
N TYR A 112 4.99 2.07 -31.56
CA TYR A 112 5.99 2.27 -32.60
C TYR A 112 7.21 3.06 -32.11
N MET A 113 7.02 4.14 -31.34
CA MET A 113 8.12 4.90 -30.77
C MET A 113 8.97 4.05 -29.80
N VAL A 114 8.33 3.27 -28.93
CA VAL A 114 9.00 2.36 -27.99
C VAL A 114 9.77 1.26 -28.73
N GLN A 115 9.17 0.64 -29.75
CA GLN A 115 9.82 -0.42 -30.52
C GLN A 115 11.08 0.08 -31.26
N ASN A 116 11.16 1.36 -31.59
CA ASN A 116 12.32 1.97 -32.25
C ASN A 116 13.39 2.52 -31.29
N LEU A 117 13.20 2.41 -29.96
CA LEU A 117 14.22 2.84 -29.00
C LEU A 117 15.57 2.15 -29.25
N GLN A 118 16.63 2.93 -29.11
CA GLN A 118 18.02 2.49 -29.22
C GLN A 118 18.73 2.81 -27.91
N VAL A 119 19.80 2.05 -27.63
CA VAL A 119 20.64 2.33 -26.48
C VAL A 119 21.56 3.52 -26.74
N ASP A 120 21.92 4.22 -25.68
CA ASP A 120 22.89 5.31 -25.65
C ASP A 120 23.83 5.14 -24.45
N TYR A 121 24.86 5.96 -24.33
CA TYR A 121 25.85 5.89 -23.25
C TYR A 121 25.38 6.66 -22.00
N TYR A 122 25.94 6.27 -20.84
CA TYR A 122 25.67 6.82 -19.51
C TYR A 122 24.27 6.50 -18.96
N THR A 123 24.12 6.72 -17.65
CA THR A 123 22.94 6.40 -16.86
C THR A 123 22.66 7.55 -15.90
N ASN A 124 21.77 8.46 -16.31
CA ASN A 124 21.39 9.67 -15.59
C ASN A 124 19.95 9.59 -15.09
N ILE A 125 19.76 8.83 -14.00
CA ILE A 125 18.46 8.66 -13.33
C ILE A 125 17.87 10.03 -12.92
N SER A 126 18.73 10.96 -12.48
CA SER A 126 18.33 12.31 -12.07
C SER A 126 17.59 13.07 -13.17
N ALA A 127 18.14 13.07 -14.39
CA ALA A 127 17.53 13.74 -15.53
C ALA A 127 16.17 13.12 -15.89
N GLY A 128 16.07 11.78 -15.92
CA GLY A 128 14.83 11.07 -16.18
C GLY A 128 13.75 11.39 -15.14
N LEU A 129 14.12 11.38 -13.86
CA LEU A 129 13.24 11.68 -12.73
C LEU A 129 12.72 13.12 -12.78
N GLN A 130 13.60 14.11 -13.00
CA GLN A 130 13.20 15.51 -13.13
C GLN A 130 12.25 15.74 -14.30
N MET A 131 12.50 15.09 -15.44
CA MET A 131 11.62 15.19 -16.60
C MET A 131 10.23 14.64 -16.29
N ALA A 132 10.14 13.52 -15.59
CA ALA A 132 8.88 12.90 -15.24
C ALA A 132 8.06 13.74 -14.25
N LEU A 133 8.71 14.29 -13.24
CA LEU A 133 8.09 15.25 -12.31
C LEU A 133 7.53 16.45 -13.06
N LYS A 134 8.33 17.04 -13.96
CA LYS A 134 7.91 18.17 -14.80
C LYS A 134 6.69 17.82 -15.67
N VAL A 135 6.65 16.63 -16.26
CA VAL A 135 5.50 16.19 -17.07
C VAL A 135 4.21 16.14 -16.25
N LEU A 136 4.26 15.68 -14.99
CA LEU A 136 3.09 15.65 -14.11
C LEU A 136 2.73 17.04 -13.55
N ASP A 137 3.73 17.89 -13.28
CA ASP A 137 3.54 19.26 -12.79
C ASP A 137 2.93 20.17 -13.87
N ASP A 138 3.27 19.96 -15.14
CA ASP A 138 2.75 20.73 -16.28
C ASP A 138 1.28 20.37 -16.64
N ARG A 139 0.63 19.48 -15.89
CA ARG A 139 -0.76 19.06 -16.16
C ARG A 139 -1.75 20.18 -15.87
N LYS A 140 -2.51 20.55 -16.90
CA LYS A 140 -3.62 21.53 -16.79
C LYS A 140 -4.91 20.93 -16.22
N TYR A 141 -5.15 19.64 -16.45
CA TYR A 141 -6.38 18.96 -16.03
C TYR A 141 -6.02 17.80 -15.11
N THR A 142 -6.29 17.95 -13.81
CA THR A 142 -5.92 17.01 -12.75
C THR A 142 -7.13 16.48 -11.96
N THR A 143 -8.28 17.17 -12.01
CA THR A 143 -9.52 16.74 -11.36
C THR A 143 -9.97 15.38 -11.87
N GLY A 144 -10.30 14.45 -10.96
CA GLY A 144 -10.71 13.09 -11.29
C GLY A 144 -9.59 12.19 -11.83
N ARG A 145 -8.32 12.59 -11.67
CA ARG A 145 -7.17 11.85 -12.22
C ARG A 145 -6.11 11.51 -11.19
N ALA A 146 -5.63 10.27 -11.20
CA ALA A 146 -4.44 9.81 -10.48
C ALA A 146 -3.17 10.09 -11.29
N GLY A 147 -2.09 10.56 -10.65
CA GLY A 147 -0.83 10.84 -11.33
C GLY A 147 0.27 10.02 -10.68
N ALA A 148 1.05 9.28 -11.47
CA ALA A 148 2.09 8.38 -10.97
C ALA A 148 3.27 8.29 -11.93
N ILE A 149 4.44 7.98 -11.38
CA ILE A 149 5.67 7.74 -12.14
C ILE A 149 6.08 6.28 -11.95
N MET A 150 6.37 5.60 -13.06
CA MET A 150 6.99 4.26 -13.06
C MET A 150 8.39 4.42 -13.64
N LEU A 151 9.41 4.28 -12.80
CA LEU A 151 10.81 4.49 -13.16
C LEU A 151 11.56 3.16 -13.13
N MET A 152 12.18 2.81 -14.24
CA MET A 152 12.90 1.56 -14.42
C MET A 152 14.36 1.82 -14.77
N SER A 153 15.28 1.10 -14.12
CA SER A 153 16.74 1.21 -14.29
C SER A 153 17.38 -0.17 -14.15
N ASP A 154 18.42 -0.44 -14.93
CA ASP A 154 19.17 -1.71 -14.88
C ASP A 154 20.59 -1.58 -14.32
N GLY A 155 21.01 -0.34 -14.02
CA GLY A 155 22.38 -0.02 -13.64
C GLY A 155 22.52 1.11 -12.62
N GLU A 156 23.77 1.34 -12.22
CA GLU A 156 24.20 2.44 -11.34
C GLU A 156 24.16 3.79 -12.05
N GLN A 157 23.67 4.83 -11.35
CA GLN A 157 23.75 6.19 -11.86
C GLN A 157 25.23 6.62 -11.93
N ASN A 158 25.62 7.29 -13.02
CA ASN A 158 27.02 7.68 -13.27
C ASN A 158 27.20 9.14 -13.69
N VAL A 159 26.19 9.99 -13.46
CA VAL A 159 26.21 11.42 -13.78
C VAL A 159 25.88 12.27 -12.56
N ASP A 160 24.62 12.26 -12.12
CA ASP A 160 24.11 13.07 -11.02
C ASP A 160 23.44 12.19 -9.97
N ASP A 161 23.34 12.70 -8.73
CA ASP A 161 22.74 11.99 -7.62
C ASP A 161 21.22 12.24 -7.50
N ALA A 162 20.43 11.24 -7.91
CA ALA A 162 18.97 11.34 -7.93
C ALA A 162 18.33 11.39 -6.53
N THR A 163 19.07 11.01 -5.48
CA THR A 163 18.56 11.06 -4.09
C THR A 163 18.38 12.50 -3.59
N LYS A 164 18.99 13.48 -4.26
CA LYS A 164 18.85 14.91 -3.92
C LYS A 164 17.58 15.55 -4.47
N ILE A 165 16.81 14.82 -5.29
CA ILE A 165 15.58 15.34 -5.91
C ILE A 165 14.41 15.15 -4.93
N LEU A 166 13.65 16.22 -4.69
CA LEU A 166 12.43 16.16 -3.89
C LEU A 166 11.31 15.42 -4.64
N VAL A 167 10.85 14.30 -4.08
CA VAL A 167 9.88 13.37 -4.71
C VAL A 167 8.55 13.24 -3.94
N ASP A 168 8.21 14.20 -3.10
CA ASP A 168 7.05 14.17 -2.18
C ASP A 168 5.67 14.39 -2.84
N ARG A 169 5.62 14.81 -4.11
CA ARG A 169 4.38 15.21 -4.79
C ARG A 169 3.56 14.05 -5.37
N TYR A 170 4.22 13.01 -5.86
CA TYR A 170 3.59 11.90 -6.59
C TYR A 170 4.11 10.55 -6.09
N PRO A 171 3.32 9.47 -6.19
CA PRO A 171 3.85 8.12 -6.06
C PRO A 171 4.86 7.82 -7.18
N ILE A 172 6.02 7.31 -6.80
CA ILE A 172 7.06 6.85 -7.72
C ILE A 172 7.35 5.38 -7.46
N TYR A 173 6.99 4.53 -8.42
CA TYR A 173 7.26 3.10 -8.38
C TYR A 173 8.57 2.86 -9.11
N THR A 174 9.58 2.38 -8.39
CA THR A 174 10.89 2.10 -8.95
C THR A 174 11.06 0.61 -9.24
N PHE A 175 11.69 0.32 -10.37
CA PHE A 175 11.90 -1.04 -10.88
C PHE A 175 13.39 -1.22 -11.17
N GLY A 176 14.05 -2.01 -10.33
CA GLY A 176 15.38 -2.53 -10.64
C GLY A 176 15.25 -3.74 -11.57
N PHE A 177 16.03 -3.78 -12.65
CA PHE A 177 15.92 -4.83 -13.67
C PHE A 177 17.25 -5.47 -13.99
N GLY A 178 17.27 -6.81 -14.07
CA GLY A 178 18.43 -7.58 -14.47
C GLY A 178 19.15 -8.22 -13.29
N ASP A 179 20.49 -8.16 -13.30
CA ASP A 179 21.30 -8.74 -12.23
C ASP A 179 21.27 -7.81 -11.00
N GLU A 180 20.90 -8.34 -9.85
CA GLU A 180 20.67 -7.60 -8.61
C GLU A 180 21.91 -6.83 -8.14
N LYS A 181 23.11 -7.30 -8.49
CA LYS A 181 24.38 -6.62 -8.18
C LYS A 181 24.61 -5.35 -9.01
N GLU A 182 23.96 -5.22 -10.17
CA GLU A 182 24.09 -4.06 -11.07
C GLU A 182 23.08 -2.95 -10.73
N ILE A 183 22.03 -3.30 -9.98
CA ILE A 183 20.93 -2.38 -9.65
C ILE A 183 21.37 -1.41 -8.56
N ASP A 184 21.19 -0.10 -8.80
CA ASP A 184 21.36 0.95 -7.80
C ASP A 184 20.23 0.95 -6.76
N THR A 185 20.26 -0.07 -5.91
CA THR A 185 19.21 -0.34 -4.93
C THR A 185 19.02 0.83 -3.98
N LYS A 186 20.11 1.48 -3.58
CA LYS A 186 20.07 2.61 -2.64
C LYS A 186 19.34 3.79 -3.26
N VAL A 187 19.64 4.12 -4.51
CA VAL A 187 19.00 5.23 -5.22
C VAL A 187 17.53 4.94 -5.51
N LEU A 188 17.22 3.77 -6.10
CA LEU A 188 15.85 3.40 -6.44
C LEU A 188 14.96 3.21 -5.19
N GLY A 189 15.51 2.60 -4.14
CA GLY A 189 14.85 2.45 -2.84
C GLY A 189 14.64 3.80 -2.15
N HIS A 190 15.61 4.72 -2.22
CA HIS A 190 15.47 6.07 -1.70
C HIS A 190 14.36 6.84 -2.41
N ILE A 191 14.33 6.85 -3.75
CA ILE A 191 13.30 7.51 -4.54
C ILE A 191 11.91 6.95 -4.17
N ALA A 192 11.75 5.63 -4.13
CA ALA A 192 10.47 5.02 -3.78
C ALA A 192 10.02 5.37 -2.36
N SER A 193 10.89 5.18 -1.37
CA SER A 193 10.59 5.42 0.06
C SER A 193 10.26 6.89 0.35
N LYS A 194 10.96 7.84 -0.28
CA LYS A 194 10.69 9.27 -0.12
C LYS A 194 9.52 9.78 -0.93
N SER A 195 9.03 9.01 -1.91
CA SER A 195 7.86 9.39 -2.70
C SER A 195 6.53 9.09 -2.02
N LYS A 196 5.47 9.75 -2.47
CA LYS A 196 4.12 9.61 -1.88
C LYS A 196 3.49 8.26 -2.26
N GLY A 197 3.77 7.21 -1.49
CA GLY A 197 3.18 5.88 -1.68
C GLY A 197 3.86 5.02 -2.76
N GLY A 198 5.08 5.37 -3.15
CA GLY A 198 5.90 4.57 -4.05
C GLY A 198 6.35 3.25 -3.44
N THR A 199 6.73 2.30 -4.30
CA THR A 199 7.34 1.03 -3.92
C THR A 199 8.58 0.76 -4.76
N PHE A 200 9.50 -0.05 -4.23
CA PHE A 200 10.67 -0.51 -4.96
C PHE A 200 10.51 -1.99 -5.26
N SER A 201 10.60 -2.35 -6.53
CA SER A 201 10.50 -3.73 -6.99
C SER A 201 11.70 -4.15 -7.80
N VAL A 202 12.00 -5.44 -7.77
CA VAL A 202 13.09 -6.03 -8.54
C VAL A 202 12.56 -7.12 -9.47
N ALA A 203 13.02 -7.11 -10.71
CA ALA A 203 12.76 -8.14 -11.72
C ALA A 203 14.05 -8.69 -12.30
N LYS A 204 14.03 -10.00 -12.54
CA LYS A 204 15.04 -10.68 -13.34
C LYS A 204 14.68 -10.58 -14.82
N LEU A 205 15.65 -10.90 -15.67
CA LEU A 205 15.40 -11.07 -17.10
C LEU A 205 14.37 -12.19 -17.31
N GLY A 206 13.27 -11.88 -17.98
CA GLY A 206 12.12 -12.74 -18.25
C GLY A 206 10.87 -12.44 -17.42
N ASP A 207 10.94 -11.50 -16.48
CA ASP A 207 9.86 -11.20 -15.53
C ASP A 207 9.29 -9.77 -15.62
N LEU A 208 9.76 -8.94 -16.56
CA LEU A 208 9.44 -7.51 -16.52
C LEU A 208 7.95 -7.21 -16.81
N SER A 209 7.28 -7.95 -17.70
CA SER A 209 5.85 -7.76 -17.95
C SER A 209 5.04 -8.23 -16.74
N LYS A 210 5.40 -9.40 -16.19
CA LYS A 210 4.87 -9.92 -14.91
C LYS A 210 5.03 -8.91 -13.77
N LEU A 211 6.09 -8.11 -13.76
CA LEU A 211 6.31 -7.10 -12.73
C LEU A 211 5.52 -5.81 -12.95
N PHE A 212 5.51 -5.27 -14.18
CA PHE A 212 4.76 -4.06 -14.51
C PHE A 212 3.25 -4.25 -14.35
N ALA A 213 2.75 -5.45 -14.62
CA ALA A 213 1.32 -5.74 -14.64
C ALA A 213 0.60 -5.49 -13.30
N PRO A 214 1.03 -6.03 -12.14
CA PRO A 214 0.49 -5.67 -10.83
C PRO A 214 0.57 -4.18 -10.50
N CYS A 215 1.71 -3.53 -10.75
CA CYS A 215 1.85 -2.11 -10.46
C CYS A 215 0.85 -1.27 -11.28
N LEU A 216 0.78 -1.55 -12.59
CA LEU A 216 -0.16 -0.90 -13.49
C LEU A 216 -1.62 -1.17 -13.07
N ALA A 217 -1.95 -2.41 -12.68
CA ALA A 217 -3.28 -2.75 -12.19
C ALA A 217 -3.68 -1.94 -10.95
N GLY A 218 -2.76 -1.73 -10.01
CA GLY A 218 -2.99 -0.84 -8.86
C GLY A 218 -3.27 0.60 -9.29
N LEU A 219 -2.45 1.14 -10.20
CA LEU A 219 -2.63 2.50 -10.74
C LEU A 219 -3.95 2.66 -11.49
N LEU A 220 -4.39 1.62 -12.19
CA LEU A 220 -5.67 1.55 -12.87
C LEU A 220 -6.82 1.12 -11.95
N SER A 221 -6.60 1.08 -10.63
CA SER A 221 -7.63 0.80 -9.63
C SER A 221 -7.66 1.85 -8.53
N VAL A 222 -6.97 2.99 -8.70
CA VAL A 222 -7.00 4.09 -7.73
C VAL A 222 -8.43 4.59 -7.59
N LEU A 223 -8.95 4.47 -6.37
CA LEU A 223 -10.36 4.73 -6.08
C LEU A 223 -10.53 6.08 -5.37
N VAL A 224 -9.64 6.36 -4.41
CA VAL A 224 -9.65 7.59 -3.62
C VAL A 224 -8.23 8.13 -3.46
N LYS A 225 -8.14 9.43 -3.20
CA LYS A 225 -6.89 10.15 -2.97
C LYS A 225 -6.87 10.79 -1.59
N ASP A 226 -5.67 11.19 -1.17
CA ASP A 226 -5.47 11.99 0.06
C ASP A 226 -6.22 11.41 1.27
N VAL A 227 -6.11 10.09 1.46
CA VAL A 227 -6.71 9.37 2.59
C VAL A 227 -5.98 9.78 3.87
N ASN A 228 -6.75 10.24 4.86
CA ASN A 228 -6.27 10.61 6.18
C ASN A 228 -7.13 9.94 7.25
N LEU A 229 -6.50 9.13 8.10
CA LEU A 229 -7.14 8.51 9.25
C LEU A 229 -6.96 9.39 10.48
N VAL A 230 -8.06 9.78 11.11
CA VAL A 230 -8.06 10.57 12.35
C VAL A 230 -8.45 9.66 13.51
N ILE A 231 -7.52 9.47 14.44
CA ILE A 231 -7.66 8.64 15.64
C ILE A 231 -7.71 9.56 16.85
N LYS A 232 -8.85 9.56 17.55
CA LYS A 232 -9.03 10.34 18.78
C LYS A 232 -8.79 9.46 20.01
N PRO A 233 -8.25 10.00 21.11
CA PRO A 233 -8.26 9.30 22.39
C PRO A 233 -9.68 8.93 22.82
N LEU A 234 -9.83 7.78 23.48
CA LEU A 234 -11.12 7.38 24.02
C LEU A 234 -11.43 8.25 25.22
N LEU A 235 -12.70 8.65 25.33
CA LEU A 235 -13.24 9.44 26.42
C LEU A 235 -14.36 8.66 27.09
N GLY A 236 -14.39 8.68 28.41
CA GLY A 236 -15.52 8.16 29.16
C GLY A 236 -15.77 8.96 30.43
N THR A 237 -16.99 8.82 30.96
CA THR A 237 -17.43 9.53 32.16
C THR A 237 -17.63 8.54 33.29
N VAL A 238 -16.72 8.57 34.26
CA VAL A 238 -16.76 7.70 35.45
C VAL A 238 -17.81 8.22 36.43
N SER A 239 -17.79 9.52 36.70
CA SER A 239 -18.78 10.21 37.55
C SER A 239 -19.12 11.58 36.95
N ARG A 240 -20.10 12.31 37.53
CA ARG A 240 -20.46 13.67 37.05
C ARG A 240 -19.27 14.65 37.00
N ARG A 241 -18.20 14.39 37.75
CA ARG A 241 -17.02 15.27 37.86
C ARG A 241 -15.73 14.62 37.34
N GLU A 242 -15.75 13.31 37.06
CA GLU A 242 -14.55 12.56 36.67
C GLU A 242 -14.71 12.03 35.25
N LYS A 243 -13.88 12.57 34.35
CA LYS A 243 -13.71 12.09 32.98
C LYS A 243 -12.40 11.34 32.90
N VAL A 244 -12.43 10.20 32.22
CA VAL A 244 -11.23 9.42 31.93
C VAL A 244 -10.95 9.52 30.43
N LYS A 245 -9.67 9.68 30.12
CA LYS A 245 -9.15 9.77 28.76
C LYS A 245 -8.01 8.77 28.61
N THR A 246 -8.01 8.02 27.50
CA THR A 246 -6.88 7.13 27.18
C THR A 246 -5.70 7.92 26.62
N ILE A 247 -4.50 7.33 26.68
CA ILE A 247 -3.29 7.85 26.05
C ILE A 247 -3.01 7.00 24.83
N ILE A 248 -2.82 7.63 23.67
CA ILE A 248 -2.28 6.95 22.49
C ILE A 248 -0.76 7.00 22.63
N GLU A 249 -0.12 5.86 22.94
CA GLU A 249 1.32 5.78 23.14
C GLU A 249 2.08 5.79 21.80
N LYS A 250 1.56 5.03 20.83
CA LYS A 250 2.16 4.84 19.51
C LYS A 250 1.07 4.48 18.51
N VAL A 251 1.23 4.93 17.27
CA VAL A 251 0.48 4.43 16.12
C VAL A 251 1.48 3.82 15.15
N SER A 252 1.38 2.50 14.92
CA SER A 252 2.17 1.81 13.91
C SER A 252 1.38 1.79 12.60
N ALA A 253 1.89 2.53 11.63
CA ALA A 253 1.32 2.63 10.28
C ALA A 253 2.47 2.71 9.26
N GLY A 254 3.52 1.90 9.42
CA GLY A 254 4.71 1.94 8.56
C GLY A 254 5.32 3.35 8.46
N ASP A 255 5.83 3.68 7.26
CA ASP A 255 6.48 4.97 6.94
C ASP A 255 5.48 6.03 6.45
N TYR A 256 4.20 5.93 6.83
CA TYR A 256 3.23 6.98 6.55
C TYR A 256 3.42 8.16 7.50
N GLU A 257 3.24 9.38 6.97
CA GLU A 257 3.35 10.60 7.76
C GLU A 257 2.28 10.63 8.87
N GLN A 258 2.69 11.02 10.06
CA GLN A 258 1.81 11.12 11.23
C GLN A 258 1.92 12.49 11.88
N ILE A 259 0.78 13.12 12.13
CA ILE A 259 0.69 14.38 12.85
C ILE A 259 0.01 14.11 14.19
N VAL A 260 0.69 14.45 15.29
CA VAL A 260 0.16 14.33 16.65
C VAL A 260 -0.14 15.71 17.20
N ASP A 261 -1.41 15.97 17.49
CA ASP A 261 -1.82 17.13 18.26
C ASP A 261 -1.51 16.87 19.75
N LYS A 262 -0.52 17.60 20.29
CA LYS A 262 -0.05 17.42 21.67
C LYS A 262 -1.07 17.87 22.72
N GLU A 263 -1.99 18.78 22.38
CA GLU A 263 -3.01 19.27 23.32
C GLU A 263 -4.16 18.26 23.40
N THR A 264 -4.64 17.81 22.25
CA THR A 264 -5.81 16.93 22.20
C THR A 264 -5.45 15.45 22.24
N GLY A 265 -4.21 15.09 21.94
CA GLY A 265 -3.76 13.70 21.80
C GLY A 265 -4.29 13.00 20.54
N VAL A 266 -4.85 13.77 19.59
CA VAL A 266 -5.35 13.25 18.32
C VAL A 266 -4.18 12.93 17.40
N VAL A 267 -4.24 11.77 16.74
CA VAL A 267 -3.25 11.35 15.75
C VAL A 267 -3.91 11.32 14.38
N THR A 268 -3.29 11.95 13.40
CA THR A 268 -3.70 11.88 11.99
C THR A 268 -2.62 11.16 11.18
N VAL A 269 -3.00 10.10 10.48
CA VAL A 269 -2.11 9.33 9.60
C VAL A 269 -2.46 9.60 8.14
N SER A 270 -1.48 10.05 7.35
CA SER A 270 -1.63 10.42 5.94
C SER A 270 -1.21 9.28 5.01
N PHE A 271 -2.18 8.68 4.34
CA PHE A 271 -2.04 7.47 3.54
C PHE A 271 -1.87 7.74 2.03
N GLY A 272 -2.18 8.95 1.56
CA GLY A 272 -2.17 9.25 0.12
C GLY A 272 -3.28 8.49 -0.62
N ASP A 273 -2.93 7.81 -1.70
CA ASP A 273 -3.92 7.16 -2.58
C ASP A 273 -4.18 5.71 -2.15
N LEU A 274 -5.42 5.22 -2.33
CA LEU A 274 -5.84 3.86 -1.99
C LEU A 274 -6.54 3.21 -3.20
N TYR A 275 -6.14 1.98 -3.54
CA TYR A 275 -6.74 1.22 -4.63
C TYR A 275 -8.01 0.51 -4.19
N GLN A 276 -8.84 0.15 -5.16
CA GLN A 276 -9.98 -0.72 -4.94
C GLN A 276 -9.52 -2.07 -4.36
N LYS A 277 -10.16 -2.49 -3.26
CA LYS A 277 -9.84 -3.68 -2.46
C LYS A 277 -8.40 -3.69 -1.87
N GLU A 278 -7.67 -2.57 -1.90
CA GLU A 278 -6.44 -2.43 -1.11
C GLU A 278 -6.81 -2.32 0.37
N ILE A 279 -6.07 -3.05 1.21
CA ILE A 279 -6.24 -3.08 2.66
C ILE A 279 -5.00 -2.46 3.31
N ARG A 280 -5.23 -1.62 4.32
CA ARG A 280 -4.17 -1.13 5.20
C ARG A 280 -4.54 -1.33 6.66
N MET A 281 -3.61 -1.90 7.39
CA MET A 281 -3.70 -2.16 8.81
C MET A 281 -2.97 -1.07 9.61
N VAL A 282 -3.56 -0.62 10.71
CA VAL A 282 -2.97 0.35 11.63
C VAL A 282 -3.09 -0.17 13.04
N LEU A 283 -1.96 -0.28 13.74
CA LEU A 283 -1.93 -0.73 15.12
C LEU A 283 -1.80 0.47 16.06
N VAL A 284 -2.80 0.67 16.92
CA VAL A 284 -2.84 1.77 17.87
C VAL A 284 -2.58 1.22 19.28
N PHE A 285 -1.47 1.64 19.89
CA PHE A 285 -1.09 1.26 21.24
C PHE A 285 -1.73 2.22 22.23
N LEU A 286 -2.69 1.73 23.01
CA LEU A 286 -3.45 2.51 23.98
C LEU A 286 -2.97 2.18 25.40
N SER A 287 -2.74 3.24 26.18
CA SER A 287 -2.64 3.16 27.63
C SER A 287 -3.91 3.70 28.27
N LEU A 288 -4.52 2.88 29.11
CA LEU A 288 -5.78 3.18 29.77
C LEU A 288 -5.52 3.36 31.27
N PRO A 289 -5.74 4.57 31.84
CA PRO A 289 -5.47 4.82 33.23
C PRO A 289 -6.48 4.09 34.14
N GLU A 290 -6.06 3.87 35.38
CA GLU A 290 -6.90 3.31 36.42
C GLU A 290 -8.20 4.11 36.61
N ILE A 291 -9.30 3.37 36.78
CA ILE A 291 -10.62 3.91 37.08
C ILE A 291 -10.95 3.56 38.52
N ARG A 292 -11.16 4.58 39.36
CA ARG A 292 -11.53 4.37 40.76
C ARG A 292 -12.82 3.55 40.88
N ASN A 293 -12.82 2.60 41.80
CA ASN A 293 -13.97 1.75 42.07
C ASN A 293 -15.14 2.57 42.62
N ASP A 294 -16.13 2.84 41.77
CA ASP A 294 -17.48 3.22 42.20
C ASP A 294 -18.27 1.93 42.49
N PRO A 295 -18.68 1.65 43.74
CA PRO A 295 -19.45 0.46 44.08
C PRO A 295 -20.81 0.39 43.38
N ASN A 296 -21.31 1.53 42.87
CA ASN A 296 -22.56 1.60 42.11
C ASN A 296 -22.36 1.46 40.58
N LYS A 297 -21.12 1.44 40.09
CA LYS A 297 -20.79 1.21 38.67
C LYS A 297 -19.80 0.08 38.53
N ALA A 298 -20.35 -1.13 38.39
CA ALA A 298 -19.56 -2.33 38.08
C ALA A 298 -18.76 -2.19 36.76
N GLN A 299 -19.21 -1.33 35.84
CA GLN A 299 -18.64 -1.17 34.50
C GLN A 299 -18.57 0.32 34.10
N VAL A 300 -17.50 0.69 33.38
CA VAL A 300 -17.35 2.00 32.72
C VAL A 300 -17.08 1.77 31.24
N GLU A 301 -17.84 2.44 30.37
CA GLU A 301 -17.59 2.44 28.92
C GLU A 301 -16.78 3.68 28.54
N LEU A 302 -15.71 3.46 27.77
CA LEU A 302 -14.91 4.49 27.14
C LEU A 302 -15.15 4.41 25.64
N ASP A 303 -15.40 5.54 25.00
CA ASP A 303 -15.73 5.58 23.58
C ASP A 303 -14.80 6.55 22.84
N SER A 304 -14.42 6.21 21.62
CA SER A 304 -13.78 7.13 20.68
C SER A 304 -14.54 7.17 19.36
N LEU A 305 -14.41 8.30 18.67
CA LEU A 305 -14.83 8.48 17.29
C LEU A 305 -13.61 8.36 16.39
N LEU A 306 -13.56 7.29 15.61
CA LEU A 306 -12.59 7.07 14.55
C LEU A 306 -13.20 7.61 13.25
N SER A 307 -12.48 8.45 12.51
CA SER A 307 -13.01 8.93 11.23
C SER A 307 -11.91 8.96 10.18
N CYS A 308 -12.28 8.69 8.93
CA CYS A 308 -11.41 8.83 7.79
C CYS A 308 -11.90 9.98 6.91
N THR A 309 -10.97 10.74 6.35
CA THR A 309 -11.24 11.76 5.34
C THR A 309 -10.46 11.43 4.09
N TYR A 310 -11.03 11.66 2.91
CA TYR A 310 -10.41 11.33 1.64
C TYR A 310 -11.00 12.20 0.52
N ARG A 311 -10.35 12.23 -0.63
CA ARG A 311 -10.85 12.87 -1.85
C ARG A 311 -11.34 11.79 -2.81
N ALA A 312 -12.63 11.84 -3.14
CA ALA A 312 -13.25 10.89 -4.07
C ALA A 312 -13.09 11.33 -5.54
N GLU A 313 -13.62 10.52 -6.47
CA GLU A 313 -13.61 10.79 -7.93
C GLU A 313 -14.13 12.17 -8.31
N SER A 314 -15.17 12.67 -7.64
CA SER A 314 -15.72 14.00 -7.87
C SER A 314 -14.78 15.15 -7.53
N GLY A 315 -13.59 14.86 -6.97
CA GLY A 315 -12.58 15.85 -6.59
C GLY A 315 -12.85 16.57 -5.27
N ASN A 316 -14.03 16.34 -4.68
CA ASN A 316 -14.41 16.90 -3.38
C ASN A 316 -13.85 16.06 -2.23
N SER A 317 -13.55 16.73 -1.12
CA SER A 317 -13.23 16.06 0.14
C SER A 317 -14.51 15.45 0.72
N THR A 318 -14.43 14.17 1.04
CA THR A 318 -15.47 13.37 1.67
C THR A 318 -14.95 12.89 3.01
N GLN A 319 -15.80 12.95 4.03
CA GLN A 319 -15.53 12.38 5.34
C GLN A 319 -16.39 11.13 5.51
N THR A 320 -15.80 10.03 5.99
CA THR A 320 -16.59 8.88 6.44
C THR A 320 -17.39 9.28 7.68
N ASN A 321 -18.56 8.66 7.85
CA ASN A 321 -19.20 8.73 9.16
C ASN A 321 -18.24 8.19 10.22
N PRO A 322 -18.05 8.91 11.35
CA PRO A 322 -17.18 8.43 12.39
C PRO A 322 -17.67 7.07 12.92
N VAL A 323 -16.78 6.09 12.96
CA VAL A 323 -17.02 4.78 13.56
C VAL A 323 -16.73 4.88 15.05
N LYS A 324 -17.65 4.39 15.87
CA LYS A 324 -17.51 4.42 17.32
C LYS A 324 -16.81 3.15 17.80
N PHE A 325 -15.61 3.29 18.36
CA PHE A 325 -14.90 2.21 19.04
C PHE A 325 -15.10 2.32 20.55
N ARG A 326 -15.39 1.19 21.21
CA ARG A 326 -15.74 1.17 22.63
C ARG A 326 -14.90 0.17 23.40
N VAL A 327 -14.52 0.56 24.61
CA VAL A 327 -13.83 -0.29 25.57
C VAL A 327 -14.65 -0.35 26.84
N LYS A 328 -14.92 -1.56 27.31
CA LYS A 328 -15.64 -1.81 28.55
C LYS A 328 -14.67 -2.14 29.67
N ARG A 329 -14.71 -1.39 30.77
CA ARG A 329 -13.78 -1.52 31.91
C ARG A 329 -14.47 -2.21 33.09
N CYS A 330 -14.00 -3.39 33.50
CA CYS A 330 -14.62 -4.22 34.53
C CYS A 330 -13.58 -4.94 35.42
N ILE A 331 -14.03 -5.54 36.53
CA ILE A 331 -13.12 -6.18 37.53
C ILE A 331 -12.59 -7.54 37.02
N ALA A 332 -13.38 -8.28 36.25
CA ALA A 332 -13.03 -9.60 35.75
C ALA A 332 -13.19 -9.62 34.21
N PRO A 333 -12.23 -9.04 33.46
CA PRO A 333 -12.31 -8.95 32.01
C PRO A 333 -12.14 -10.32 31.35
N LYS A 334 -12.89 -10.54 30.26
CA LYS A 334 -12.70 -11.69 29.36
C LYS A 334 -12.05 -11.20 28.07
N MET A 335 -10.74 -10.97 28.10
CA MET A 335 -10.02 -10.49 26.92
C MET A 335 -9.40 -11.65 26.12
N LYS A 336 -9.60 -11.63 24.81
CA LYS A 336 -8.81 -12.39 23.84
C LYS A 336 -8.45 -11.47 22.68
N GLN A 337 -7.16 -11.31 22.39
CA GLN A 337 -6.73 -10.70 21.14
C GLN A 337 -7.08 -11.64 19.98
N THR A 338 -7.53 -11.04 18.89
CA THR A 338 -7.85 -11.73 17.65
C THR A 338 -6.58 -12.19 16.92
N ASP A 339 -6.74 -13.11 15.98
CA ASP A 339 -5.62 -13.66 15.24
C ASP A 339 -5.00 -12.62 14.30
N ALA A 340 -5.81 -11.75 13.69
CA ALA A 340 -5.31 -10.66 12.84
C ALA A 340 -4.51 -9.62 13.66
N THR A 341 -4.98 -9.28 14.87
CA THR A 341 -4.23 -8.38 15.77
C THR A 341 -2.87 -8.97 16.14
N LYS A 342 -2.81 -10.27 16.48
CA LYS A 342 -1.55 -10.96 16.79
C LYS A 342 -0.62 -11.03 15.58
N ALA A 343 -1.16 -11.35 14.40
CA ALA A 343 -0.38 -11.42 13.17
C ALA A 343 0.19 -10.05 12.79
N GLU A 344 -0.59 -8.97 12.95
CA GLU A 344 -0.12 -7.62 12.67
C GLU A 344 0.92 -7.12 13.69
N ILE A 345 0.73 -7.42 14.99
CA ILE A 345 1.76 -7.16 16.02
C ILE A 345 3.07 -7.87 15.63
N LYS A 346 2.97 -9.16 15.26
CA LYS A 346 4.15 -9.94 14.86
C LYS A 346 4.78 -9.37 13.59
N ARG A 347 3.98 -8.96 12.60
CA ARG A 347 4.48 -8.34 11.38
C ARG A 347 5.27 -7.06 11.68
N VAL A 348 4.73 -6.16 12.51
CA VAL A 348 5.41 -4.93 12.91
C VAL A 348 6.72 -5.23 13.62
N GLU A 349 6.73 -6.17 14.55
CA GLU A 349 7.95 -6.60 15.26
C GLU A 349 9.03 -7.13 14.29
N ILE A 350 8.67 -8.04 13.39
CA ILE A 350 9.61 -8.67 12.47
C ILE A 350 10.15 -7.66 11.45
N VAL A 351 9.31 -6.77 10.92
CA VAL A 351 9.74 -5.76 9.96
C VAL A 351 10.75 -4.78 10.60
N GLU A 352 10.58 -4.42 11.87
CA GLU A 352 11.58 -3.60 12.57
C GLU A 352 12.92 -4.33 12.74
N LEU A 353 12.91 -5.62 13.06
CA LEU A 353 14.14 -6.44 13.09
C LEU A 353 14.80 -6.54 11.71
N MET A 354 14.01 -6.65 10.63
CA MET A 354 14.54 -6.64 9.25
C MET A 354 15.23 -5.31 8.92
N LYS A 355 14.63 -4.17 9.32
CA LYS A 355 15.21 -2.82 9.16
C LYS A 355 16.51 -2.65 9.94
N GLU A 356 16.55 -3.11 11.19
CA GLU A 356 17.77 -3.12 12.01
C GLU A 356 18.86 -3.96 11.35
N ALA A 357 18.52 -5.17 10.90
CA ALA A 357 19.44 -6.07 10.22
C ALA A 357 20.00 -5.46 8.93
N ARG A 358 19.16 -4.86 8.08
CA ARG A 358 19.61 -4.14 6.87
C ARG A 358 20.57 -3.01 7.23
N THR A 359 20.24 -2.21 8.26
CA THR A 359 21.10 -1.10 8.68
C THR A 359 22.49 -1.58 9.11
N LEU A 360 22.56 -2.69 9.84
CA LEU A 360 23.81 -3.33 10.25
C LEU A 360 24.58 -3.92 9.06
N ALA A 361 23.88 -4.57 8.12
CA ALA A 361 24.46 -5.11 6.90
C ALA A 361 25.03 -3.99 5.99
N GLU A 362 24.34 -2.85 5.87
CA GLU A 362 24.86 -1.67 5.17
C GLU A 362 26.11 -1.08 5.84
N ALA A 363 26.23 -1.23 7.16
CA ALA A 363 27.43 -0.90 7.92
C ALA A 363 28.52 -2.00 7.86
N LYS A 364 28.32 -3.04 7.04
CA LYS A 364 29.19 -4.23 6.90
C LYS A 364 29.37 -5.04 8.18
N ASN A 365 28.47 -4.87 9.16
CA ASN A 365 28.43 -5.66 10.38
C ASN A 365 27.48 -6.85 10.20
N MET A 366 27.95 -7.85 9.44
CA MET A 366 27.13 -8.99 9.04
C MET A 366 26.76 -9.90 10.21
N ASP A 367 27.63 -10.05 11.21
CA ASP A 367 27.34 -10.87 12.40
C ASP A 367 26.14 -10.29 13.16
N ALA A 368 26.17 -8.99 13.48
CA ALA A 368 25.06 -8.34 14.16
C ALA A 368 23.79 -8.28 13.29
N ALA A 369 23.94 -8.13 11.97
CA ALA A 369 22.81 -8.19 11.04
C ALA A 369 22.14 -9.57 11.07
N LEU A 370 22.94 -10.64 11.00
CA LEU A 370 22.46 -12.01 11.05
C LEU A 370 21.79 -12.32 12.40
N ASP A 371 22.37 -11.87 13.51
CA ASP A 371 21.78 -12.00 14.85
C ASP A 371 20.36 -11.42 14.90
N LYS A 372 20.13 -10.26 14.27
CA LYS A 372 18.81 -9.62 14.20
C LYS A 372 17.79 -10.39 13.36
N VAL A 373 18.21 -10.96 12.23
CA VAL A 373 17.31 -11.80 11.43
C VAL A 373 16.99 -13.11 12.15
N VAL A 374 17.97 -13.72 12.82
CA VAL A 374 17.79 -14.93 13.63
C VAL A 374 16.87 -14.66 14.84
N GLU A 375 16.96 -13.50 15.47
CA GLU A 375 16.00 -13.04 16.48
C GLU A 375 14.57 -13.05 15.93
N GLY A 376 14.37 -12.53 14.71
CA GLY A 376 13.09 -12.57 14.02
C GLY A 376 12.63 -13.99 13.69
N GLN A 377 13.53 -14.86 13.24
CA GLN A 377 13.24 -16.26 12.91
C GLN A 377 12.77 -17.03 14.14
N ASN A 378 13.45 -16.86 15.28
CA ASN A 378 13.06 -17.45 16.55
C ASN A 378 11.70 -16.93 17.03
N SER A 379 11.47 -15.62 16.92
CA SER A 379 10.20 -14.99 17.28
C SER A 379 9.02 -15.54 16.47
N LEU A 380 9.22 -15.80 15.16
CA LEU A 380 8.23 -16.45 14.30
C LEU A 380 8.07 -17.96 14.59
N GLY A 381 9.12 -18.63 15.06
CA GLY A 381 9.09 -20.04 15.45
C GLY A 381 8.15 -20.32 16.63
N HIS A 382 7.93 -19.33 17.50
CA HIS A 382 6.99 -19.43 18.63
C HIS A 382 5.52 -19.27 18.24
N VAL A 383 5.22 -18.88 16.99
CA VAL A 383 3.85 -18.72 16.52
C VAL A 383 3.26 -20.08 16.11
N VAL A 384 2.19 -20.49 16.79
CA VAL A 384 1.41 -21.69 16.45
C VAL A 384 0.53 -21.39 15.24
N VAL A 385 1.06 -21.65 14.04
CA VAL A 385 0.43 -21.26 12.76
C VAL A 385 -0.90 -21.99 12.53
N GLU A 386 -1.04 -23.25 12.95
CA GLU A 386 -2.30 -24.00 12.75
C GLU A 386 -3.46 -23.48 13.60
N ALA A 387 -3.19 -22.63 14.59
CA ALA A 387 -4.21 -22.01 15.43
C ALA A 387 -4.74 -20.68 14.87
N LEU A 388 -4.16 -20.16 13.79
CA LEU A 388 -4.56 -18.91 13.15
C LEU A 388 -5.62 -19.15 12.07
N ASN A 389 -6.42 -18.13 11.77
CA ASN A 389 -7.23 -18.12 10.55
C ASN A 389 -6.34 -18.05 9.29
N GLU A 390 -6.89 -18.43 8.13
CA GLU A 390 -6.14 -18.54 6.87
C GLU A 390 -5.45 -17.23 6.45
N GLU A 391 -6.12 -16.09 6.59
CA GLU A 391 -5.55 -14.78 6.24
C GLU A 391 -4.33 -14.44 7.10
N SER A 392 -4.44 -14.62 8.43
CA SER A 392 -3.35 -14.38 9.38
C SER A 392 -2.21 -15.37 9.19
N LYS A 393 -2.53 -16.62 8.88
CA LYS A 393 -1.56 -17.67 8.55
C LYS A 393 -0.71 -17.29 7.33
N MET A 394 -1.33 -16.81 6.25
CA MET A 394 -0.61 -16.38 5.05
C MET A 394 0.38 -15.23 5.34
N VAL A 395 0.00 -14.29 6.21
CA VAL A 395 0.90 -13.21 6.65
C VAL A 395 2.12 -13.79 7.37
N ILE A 396 1.91 -14.68 8.34
CA ILE A 396 3.01 -15.29 9.11
C ILE A 396 3.90 -16.18 8.25
N GLU A 397 3.34 -16.96 7.33
CA GLU A 397 4.10 -17.82 6.42
C GLU A 397 4.95 -16.99 5.45
N THR A 398 4.42 -15.87 4.95
CA THR A 398 5.21 -14.94 4.13
C THR A 398 6.37 -14.35 4.90
N LEU A 399 6.14 -13.89 6.14
CA LEU A 399 7.20 -13.36 7.00
C LEU A 399 8.29 -14.40 7.28
N LYS A 400 7.89 -15.66 7.53
CA LYS A 400 8.86 -16.76 7.69
C LYS A 400 9.72 -16.93 6.45
N TYR A 401 9.10 -16.95 5.27
CA TYR A 401 9.84 -17.03 4.01
C TYR A 401 10.81 -15.85 3.83
N GLU A 402 10.35 -14.61 4.07
CA GLU A 402 11.19 -13.42 3.91
C GLU A 402 12.38 -13.40 4.89
N VAL A 403 12.15 -13.77 6.15
CA VAL A 403 13.20 -13.91 7.17
C VAL A 403 14.18 -15.01 6.80
N ASP A 404 13.72 -16.18 6.35
CA ASP A 404 14.58 -17.30 5.94
C ASP A 404 15.47 -16.93 4.74
N GLU A 405 14.95 -16.16 3.78
CA GLU A 405 15.76 -15.64 2.68
C GLU A 405 16.78 -14.61 3.17
N MET A 406 16.41 -13.71 4.09
CA MET A 406 17.36 -12.76 4.69
C MET A 406 18.48 -13.46 5.45
N VAL A 407 18.22 -14.55 6.17
CA VAL A 407 19.26 -15.36 6.83
C VAL A 407 20.29 -15.84 5.81
N LYS A 408 19.84 -16.31 4.63
CA LYS A 408 20.73 -16.76 3.56
C LYS A 408 21.52 -15.61 2.95
N PHE A 409 20.88 -14.46 2.75
CA PHE A 409 21.53 -13.31 2.13
C PHE A 409 22.49 -12.57 3.06
N MET A 410 22.31 -12.67 4.37
CA MET A 410 23.16 -11.99 5.36
C MET A 410 24.37 -12.82 5.82
N GLN A 411 24.67 -13.95 5.18
CA GLN A 411 25.83 -14.78 5.55
C GLN A 411 27.18 -14.08 5.31
N THR A 412 27.28 -13.26 4.26
CA THR A 412 28.52 -12.54 3.92
C THR A 412 28.18 -11.19 3.31
N ASN A 413 29.14 -10.24 3.39
CA ASN A 413 29.02 -8.96 2.72
C ASN A 413 28.72 -9.14 1.22
N GLU A 414 29.48 -10.00 0.53
CA GLU A 414 29.31 -10.24 -0.91
C GLU A 414 27.91 -10.76 -1.26
N THR A 415 27.37 -11.71 -0.48
CA THR A 415 26.02 -12.25 -0.74
C THR A 415 24.95 -11.19 -0.51
N TYR A 416 25.11 -10.36 0.52
CA TYR A 416 24.21 -9.26 0.80
C TYR A 416 24.27 -8.21 -0.31
N GLU A 417 25.46 -7.77 -0.73
CA GLU A 417 25.63 -6.75 -1.77
C GLU A 417 25.07 -7.21 -3.12
N ASN A 418 25.29 -8.49 -3.48
CA ASN A 418 24.90 -9.02 -4.79
C ASN A 418 23.43 -9.45 -4.90
N LYS A 419 22.76 -9.77 -3.78
CA LYS A 419 21.38 -10.30 -3.79
C LYS A 419 20.53 -9.74 -2.65
N GLY A 420 21.07 -9.80 -1.43
CA GLY A 420 20.34 -9.42 -0.22
C GLY A 420 19.81 -7.99 -0.22
N ARG A 421 20.59 -7.03 -0.71
CA ARG A 421 20.26 -5.61 -0.66
C ARG A 421 18.97 -5.30 -1.41
N CYS A 422 18.83 -5.82 -2.63
CA CYS A 422 17.62 -5.66 -3.44
C CYS A 422 16.39 -6.21 -2.69
N PHE A 423 16.53 -7.42 -2.14
CA PHE A 423 15.47 -8.11 -1.40
C PHE A 423 15.01 -7.33 -0.16
N THR A 424 15.96 -6.89 0.68
CA THR A 424 15.65 -6.21 1.95
C THR A 424 14.97 -4.87 1.74
N TYR A 425 15.48 -4.03 0.83
CA TYR A 425 14.84 -2.75 0.50
C TYR A 425 13.43 -2.94 -0.05
N SER A 426 13.24 -3.91 -0.97
CA SER A 426 11.92 -4.16 -1.58
C SER A 426 10.92 -4.67 -0.54
N SER A 427 11.36 -5.57 0.35
CA SER A 427 10.52 -6.13 1.42
C SER A 427 10.10 -5.05 2.44
N GLU A 428 11.05 -4.28 2.97
CA GLU A 428 10.79 -3.21 3.94
C GLU A 428 9.80 -2.18 3.37
N ILE A 429 10.08 -1.64 2.19
CA ILE A 429 9.22 -0.64 1.56
C ILE A 429 7.82 -1.21 1.27
N SER A 430 7.72 -2.48 0.87
CA SER A 430 6.43 -3.14 0.65
C SER A 430 5.62 -3.24 1.95
N HIS A 431 6.25 -3.63 3.05
CA HIS A 431 5.61 -3.72 4.37
C HIS A 431 5.23 -2.36 4.95
N ASP A 432 6.07 -1.34 4.77
CA ASP A 432 5.81 0.01 5.26
C ASP A 432 4.66 0.68 4.50
N ARG A 433 4.55 0.40 3.21
CA ARG A 433 3.43 0.86 2.38
C ARG A 433 2.24 -0.07 2.40
N GLN A 434 2.38 -1.28 2.96
CA GLN A 434 1.42 -2.38 2.85
C GLN A 434 0.88 -2.52 1.42
N ARG A 435 1.82 -2.51 0.48
CA ARG A 435 1.55 -2.45 -0.96
C ARG A 435 2.46 -3.40 -1.68
N PHE A 436 1.91 -4.09 -2.67
CA PHE A 436 2.67 -5.08 -3.43
C PHE A 436 3.93 -4.47 -4.07
N ALA A 437 5.02 -5.21 -3.94
CA ALA A 437 6.27 -4.99 -4.66
C ALA A 437 6.94 -6.34 -4.90
N SER A 438 7.67 -6.54 -6.01
CA SER A 438 8.44 -7.78 -6.17
C SER A 438 9.74 -7.71 -5.39
N ARG A 439 10.13 -8.80 -4.74
CA ARG A 439 11.42 -8.94 -4.03
C ARG A 439 12.43 -9.73 -4.89
N GLY A 440 12.28 -9.70 -6.21
CA GLY A 440 13.08 -10.47 -7.18
C GLY A 440 12.28 -11.59 -7.82
N ASP A 441 11.83 -12.58 -7.03
CA ASP A 441 10.93 -13.64 -7.49
C ASP A 441 9.47 -13.16 -7.43
N VAL A 442 8.96 -12.73 -8.60
CA VAL A 442 7.63 -12.10 -8.72
C VAL A 442 6.47 -13.06 -8.47
N GLU A 443 6.70 -14.38 -8.47
CA GLU A 443 5.66 -15.39 -8.30
C GLU A 443 5.50 -15.82 -6.84
N LYS A 444 6.58 -15.81 -6.03
CA LYS A 444 6.56 -16.37 -4.67
C LYS A 444 5.91 -15.48 -3.63
N ILE A 445 6.27 -14.20 -3.59
CA ILE A 445 5.78 -13.27 -2.56
C ILE A 445 4.76 -12.34 -3.20
N ARG A 446 3.48 -12.62 -2.92
CA ARG A 446 2.32 -11.88 -3.46
C ARG A 446 1.59 -11.06 -2.40
N SER A 447 2.15 -10.93 -1.20
CA SER A 447 1.57 -10.12 -0.13
C SER A 447 1.24 -8.71 -0.59
N TYR A 448 0.06 -8.24 -0.16
CA TYR A 448 -0.53 -6.94 -0.52
C TYR A 448 -1.00 -6.81 -1.98
N ALA A 449 -0.95 -7.87 -2.78
CA ALA A 449 -1.55 -7.85 -4.11
C ALA A 449 -3.08 -7.89 -3.99
N THR A 450 -3.75 -6.99 -4.71
CA THR A 450 -5.21 -7.02 -4.81
C THR A 450 -5.66 -8.06 -5.83
N PRO A 451 -6.94 -8.50 -5.81
CA PRO A 451 -7.46 -9.41 -6.83
C PRO A 451 -7.25 -8.92 -8.27
N ARG A 452 -7.29 -7.60 -8.49
CA ARG A 452 -6.98 -6.99 -9.80
C ARG A 452 -5.53 -7.20 -10.20
N MET A 453 -4.61 -7.00 -9.25
CA MET A 453 -3.18 -7.20 -9.47
C MET A 453 -2.85 -8.65 -9.82
N GLU A 454 -3.49 -9.61 -9.15
CA GLU A 454 -3.36 -11.04 -9.46
C GLU A 454 -3.91 -11.38 -10.85
N THR A 455 -5.08 -10.85 -11.20
CA THR A 455 -5.66 -11.04 -12.54
C THR A 455 -4.73 -10.50 -13.63
N CYS A 456 -4.20 -9.30 -13.45
CA CYS A 456 -3.29 -8.67 -14.41
C CYS A 456 -1.95 -9.42 -14.51
N PHE A 457 -1.47 -9.97 -13.39
CA PHE A 457 -0.27 -10.81 -13.34
C PHE A 457 -0.44 -12.08 -14.19
N GLU A 458 -1.55 -12.80 -14.05
CA GLU A 458 -1.81 -13.99 -14.88
C GLU A 458 -1.98 -13.64 -16.36
N GLN A 459 -2.60 -12.49 -16.67
CA GLN A 459 -2.65 -11.99 -18.05
C GLN A 459 -1.26 -11.69 -18.62
N ALA A 460 -0.35 -11.15 -17.81
CA ALA A 460 1.03 -10.91 -18.24
C ALA A 460 1.79 -12.22 -18.49
N LYS A 461 1.55 -13.27 -17.69
CA LYS A 461 2.10 -14.61 -17.93
C LYS A 461 1.63 -15.19 -19.26
N GLU A 462 0.35 -15.05 -19.58
CA GLU A 462 -0.16 -15.50 -20.89
C GLU A 462 0.36 -14.65 -22.04
N PHE A 463 0.50 -13.33 -21.85
CA PHE A 463 1.08 -12.43 -22.84
C PHE A 463 2.55 -12.74 -23.14
N GLU A 464 3.35 -13.09 -22.13
CA GLU A 464 4.75 -13.45 -22.35
C GLU A 464 4.91 -14.75 -23.13
N LYS A 465 3.96 -15.69 -23.00
CA LYS A 465 3.91 -16.92 -23.81
C LYS A 465 3.58 -16.62 -25.27
N ASP A 466 2.65 -15.69 -25.52
CA ASP A 466 2.23 -15.29 -26.87
C ASP A 466 1.84 -13.81 -26.92
N PRO A 467 2.80 -12.92 -27.27
CA PRO A 467 2.54 -11.48 -27.35
C PRO A 467 1.57 -11.07 -28.47
N SER A 468 1.21 -11.98 -29.38
CA SER A 468 0.25 -11.70 -30.44
C SER A 468 -1.19 -11.79 -29.98
N LYS A 469 -1.44 -12.46 -28.83
CA LYS A 469 -2.78 -12.57 -28.27
C LYS A 469 -3.25 -11.22 -27.71
N PRO A 470 -4.53 -10.86 -27.95
CA PRO A 470 -5.09 -9.66 -27.36
C PRO A 470 -5.10 -9.81 -25.84
N VAL A 471 -4.53 -8.82 -25.15
CA VAL A 471 -4.62 -8.71 -23.71
C VAL A 471 -6.00 -8.15 -23.35
N PRO A 472 -6.73 -8.72 -22.38
CA PRO A 472 -8.00 -8.17 -21.94
C PRO A 472 -7.88 -6.69 -21.56
N THR A 473 -8.83 -5.89 -22.01
CA THR A 473 -8.88 -4.47 -21.71
C THR A 473 -9.33 -4.22 -20.27
N VAL A 474 -9.04 -3.04 -19.74
CA VAL A 474 -9.49 -2.64 -18.39
C VAL A 474 -11.00 -2.79 -18.22
N VAL A 475 -11.77 -2.45 -19.27
CA VAL A 475 -13.24 -2.54 -19.28
C VAL A 475 -13.73 -3.99 -19.25
N GLU A 476 -13.05 -4.91 -19.93
CA GLU A 476 -13.39 -6.34 -19.91
C GLU A 476 -13.11 -6.96 -18.55
N ASP A 477 -11.99 -6.60 -17.93
CA ASP A 477 -11.69 -7.02 -16.58
C ASP A 477 -12.72 -6.46 -15.58
N GLU A 478 -13.08 -5.16 -15.66
CA GLU A 478 -14.10 -4.52 -14.81
C GLU A 478 -15.46 -5.25 -14.92
N ARG A 479 -15.86 -5.62 -16.15
CA ARG A 479 -17.06 -6.43 -16.39
C ARG A 479 -16.97 -7.80 -15.73
N THR A 480 -15.81 -8.46 -15.82
CA THR A 480 -15.58 -9.77 -15.23
C THR A 480 -15.66 -9.71 -13.71
N GLU A 481 -15.10 -8.67 -13.09
CA GLU A 481 -15.17 -8.45 -11.64
C GLU A 481 -16.59 -8.18 -11.14
N ILE A 482 -17.35 -7.35 -11.87
CA ILE A 482 -18.75 -7.08 -11.54
C ILE A 482 -19.58 -8.37 -11.65
N ALA A 483 -19.30 -9.22 -12.64
CA ALA A 483 -19.99 -10.50 -12.79
C ALA A 483 -19.63 -11.49 -11.66
N ALA A 484 -18.39 -11.47 -11.18
CA ALA A 484 -17.92 -12.35 -10.11
C ALA A 484 -18.45 -11.93 -8.72
N ASP A 485 -18.69 -10.64 -8.49
CA ASP A 485 -19.29 -10.12 -7.26
C ASP A 485 -20.35 -9.04 -7.55
N PRO A 486 -21.56 -9.45 -7.97
CA PRO A 486 -22.63 -8.52 -8.34
C PRO A 486 -23.12 -7.68 -7.15
N LEU A 487 -22.90 -8.16 -5.92
CA LEU A 487 -23.32 -7.48 -4.70
C LEU A 487 -22.33 -6.41 -4.25
N ALA A 488 -21.05 -6.47 -4.64
CA ALA A 488 -20.05 -5.46 -4.29
C ALA A 488 -20.48 -4.02 -4.62
N THR A 489 -21.31 -3.84 -5.65
CA THR A 489 -21.79 -2.51 -6.08
C THR A 489 -22.91 -1.95 -5.21
N VAL A 490 -23.66 -2.80 -4.50
CA VAL A 490 -24.88 -2.41 -3.75
C VAL A 490 -24.71 -2.63 -2.24
N ALA A 491 -23.97 -3.66 -1.85
CA ALA A 491 -23.74 -4.07 -0.47
C ALA A 491 -23.21 -2.95 0.44
N PRO A 492 -22.28 -2.06 0.02
CA PRO A 492 -21.81 -0.98 0.88
C PRO A 492 -22.93 0.02 1.25
N SER A 493 -23.75 0.45 0.30
CA SER A 493 -24.94 1.26 0.60
C SER A 493 -25.94 0.51 1.48
N LEU A 494 -26.18 -0.77 1.22
CA LEU A 494 -27.14 -1.55 1.99
C LEU A 494 -26.68 -1.71 3.46
N ASP A 495 -25.41 -2.08 3.67
CA ASP A 495 -24.79 -2.17 4.99
C ASP A 495 -24.84 -0.83 5.73
N TYR A 496 -24.57 0.28 5.03
CA TYR A 496 -24.68 1.62 5.59
C TYR A 496 -26.09 1.95 6.12
N TYR A 497 -27.12 1.74 5.30
CA TYR A 497 -28.51 1.98 5.71
C TYR A 497 -28.96 1.01 6.80
N LEU A 498 -28.49 -0.24 6.77
CA LEU A 498 -28.74 -1.22 7.83
C LEU A 498 -28.11 -0.78 9.15
N GLN A 499 -26.87 -0.29 9.16
CA GLN A 499 -26.24 0.23 10.39
C GLN A 499 -26.96 1.45 10.95
N ILE A 500 -27.37 2.40 10.10
CA ILE A 500 -28.21 3.53 10.54
C ILE A 500 -29.50 3.03 11.19
N ALA A 501 -30.18 2.06 10.56
CA ALA A 501 -31.42 1.51 11.09
C ALA A 501 -31.19 0.81 12.44
N ILE A 502 -30.13 0.00 12.56
CA ILE A 502 -29.77 -0.68 13.80
C ILE A 502 -29.47 0.32 14.92
N ASP A 503 -28.72 1.38 14.64
CA ASP A 503 -28.39 2.41 15.63
C ASP A 503 -29.62 3.22 16.06
N ALA A 504 -30.49 3.56 15.11
CA ALA A 504 -31.77 4.19 15.42
C ALA A 504 -32.62 3.31 16.36
N LEU A 505 -32.71 2.00 16.09
CA LEU A 505 -33.43 1.05 16.95
C LEU A 505 -32.81 0.92 18.35
N LYS A 506 -31.48 0.82 18.44
CA LYS A 506 -30.77 0.79 19.74
C LYS A 506 -31.02 2.07 20.55
N ASN A 507 -31.03 3.23 19.90
CA ASN A 507 -31.30 4.51 20.56
C ASN A 507 -32.75 4.60 21.06
N LEU A 508 -33.72 4.14 20.27
CA LEU A 508 -35.12 4.03 20.70
C LEU A 508 -35.25 3.12 21.93
N GLN A 509 -34.59 1.96 21.92
CA GLN A 509 -34.58 1.05 23.07
C GLN A 509 -34.01 1.70 24.33
N LYS A 510 -32.93 2.47 24.22
CA LYS A 510 -32.37 3.24 25.35
C LYS A 510 -33.36 4.27 25.90
N VAL A 511 -34.08 4.98 25.03
CA VAL A 511 -35.10 5.95 25.45
C VAL A 511 -36.25 5.27 26.18
N ILE A 512 -36.69 4.10 25.71
CA ILE A 512 -37.72 3.29 26.38
C ILE A 512 -37.24 2.86 27.76
N ASN A 513 -36.03 2.29 27.84
CA ASN A 513 -35.44 1.81 29.10
C ASN A 513 -35.07 2.92 30.08
N TYR A 514 -34.96 4.17 29.63
CA TYR A 514 -34.72 5.33 30.50
C TYR A 514 -36.02 5.90 31.09
N LYS A 515 -37.17 5.64 30.46
CA LYS A 515 -38.50 6.09 30.91
C LYS A 515 -39.25 5.05 31.74
N ALA A 516 -38.87 3.78 31.64
CA ALA A 516 -39.26 2.71 32.55
C ALA A 516 -38.36 2.72 33.79
#